data_AF-A0ABD6A7U7-F1
#
_entry.id   AF-A0ABD6A7U7-F1
#
_cell.length_a   1.000
_cell.length_b   1.000
_cell.length_c   1.000
_cell.angle_alpha   90.00
_cell.angle_beta   90.00
_cell.angle_gamma   90.00
#
_symmetry.space_group_name_H-M   'P 1'
#
loop_
_entity.id
_entity.type
_entity.pdbx_description
1 polymer ?
#
loop_
_entity_poly.entity_id
_entity_poly.type
_entity_poly.pdbx_seq_one_letter_code
_entity_poly.pdbx_strand_id
1 'polypeptide(L)'
;MDIADVVTTDFVERDVKTTASKLRGAFEEADVDAVVVTNGGAFEGLVTRKQLLASHHPPNETAMNLATSPPTVARTEDVREVARLMVENELKLLPVFEGDRFDGVVSAEDLLRAVRENLDVLSVSDVYTRDPVTVTPETSVGEVIHTLREHRFTRVPVIDDRTPAGLISVYDLIDFTVRQMDRQQGGSAEGFDAHGGAGSREGYRRTTGGYGDRSGFAARMLDLPARDVMTPKVLTAAPDESLAEAVGRMLDNGVSSLVVVTDDGYATGIVTETDALRSLTWTQEERIPVQLRNVDLLVTLTREEIAERIEAIDEKHDDLTVQEANVAFHEHEERLRGLPLVLTTVRLFTDRGRFAGSAEAYGAEQSFREASEVLEENVLEEKGRELNTHTRKDTPEKREEIERLLGWWVEAV
;
A
#
# COMPACT_ATOMS: atom_id res chain seq x y z
N MET A 1 -15.50 -5.73 -18.86
CA MET A 1 -15.68 -4.37 -19.41
C MET A 1 -14.29 -3.91 -19.77
N ASP A 2 -14.06 -3.38 -20.96
CA ASP A 2 -12.73 -2.83 -21.29
C ASP A 2 -12.58 -1.39 -20.80
N ILE A 3 -11.35 -0.88 -20.77
CA ILE A 3 -11.05 0.47 -20.28
C ILE A 3 -11.21 1.57 -21.33
N ALA A 4 -11.74 1.30 -22.54
CA ALA A 4 -11.66 2.24 -23.66
C ALA A 4 -12.30 3.60 -23.36
N ASP A 5 -13.40 3.60 -22.61
CA ASP A 5 -14.16 4.78 -22.18
C ASP A 5 -13.60 5.45 -20.91
N VAL A 6 -12.59 4.84 -20.29
CA VAL A 6 -11.97 5.28 -19.02
C VAL A 6 -10.62 5.96 -19.25
N VAL A 7 -9.99 5.74 -20.41
CA VAL A 7 -8.70 6.34 -20.76
C VAL A 7 -8.80 7.85 -20.84
N THR A 8 -7.94 8.55 -20.11
CA THR A 8 -7.86 10.01 -20.10
C THR A 8 -6.53 10.52 -20.66
N THR A 9 -6.58 11.68 -21.31
CA THR A 9 -5.39 12.46 -21.69
C THR A 9 -5.12 13.62 -20.72
N ASP A 10 -5.97 13.78 -19.70
CA ASP A 10 -5.80 14.79 -18.65
C ASP A 10 -4.98 14.18 -17.51
N PHE A 11 -3.66 14.38 -17.57
CA PHE A 11 -2.72 13.91 -16.57
C PHE A 11 -1.57 14.89 -16.40
N VAL A 12 -0.94 14.86 -15.22
CA VAL A 12 0.21 15.72 -14.95
C VAL A 12 1.45 15.15 -15.63
N GLU A 13 1.91 15.84 -16.66
CA GLU A 13 3.12 15.51 -17.41
C GLU A 13 4.31 16.40 -17.00
N ARG A 14 5.52 15.80 -16.92
CA ARG A 14 6.78 16.52 -16.70
C ARG A 14 7.90 15.96 -17.59
N ASP A 15 8.75 16.85 -18.10
CA ASP A 15 9.92 16.47 -18.89
C ASP A 15 10.92 15.68 -18.05
N VAL A 16 11.64 14.73 -18.66
CA VAL A 16 12.71 13.91 -18.06
C VAL A 16 13.75 14.70 -17.26
N LYS A 17 13.99 15.98 -17.60
CA LYS A 17 14.95 16.87 -16.90
C LYS A 17 14.33 17.59 -15.69
N THR A 18 13.04 17.43 -15.43
CA THR A 18 12.36 18.04 -14.29
C THR A 18 12.99 17.55 -12.99
N THR A 19 13.27 18.43 -12.06
CA THR A 19 13.98 18.06 -10.83
C THR A 19 13.02 17.54 -9.75
N ALA A 20 13.53 16.76 -8.80
CA ALA A 20 12.78 16.24 -7.65
C ALA A 20 11.99 17.34 -6.91
N SER A 21 12.59 18.53 -6.68
CA SER A 21 11.88 19.67 -6.07
C SER A 21 10.68 20.16 -6.88
N LYS A 22 10.80 20.20 -8.21
CA LYS A 22 9.68 20.61 -9.09
C LYS A 22 8.59 19.54 -9.16
N LEU A 23 8.98 18.26 -9.07
CA LEU A 23 8.02 17.16 -8.97
C LEU A 23 7.24 17.24 -7.64
N ARG A 24 7.91 17.49 -6.51
CA ARG A 24 7.23 17.72 -5.21
C ARG A 24 6.20 18.84 -5.30
N GLY A 25 6.58 19.99 -5.86
CA GLY A 25 5.62 21.09 -6.07
C GLY A 25 4.44 20.69 -6.98
N ALA A 26 4.69 19.91 -8.04
CA ALA A 26 3.60 19.41 -8.88
C ALA A 26 2.63 18.48 -8.13
N PHE A 27 3.15 17.66 -7.21
CA PHE A 27 2.33 16.82 -6.34
C PHE A 27 1.50 17.65 -5.36
N GLU A 28 2.06 18.71 -4.79
CA GLU A 28 1.36 19.61 -3.86
C GLU A 28 0.27 20.45 -4.56
N GLU A 29 0.53 20.91 -5.79
CA GLU A 29 -0.37 21.78 -6.54
C GLU A 29 -1.55 21.04 -7.19
N ALA A 30 -1.30 19.85 -7.74
CA ALA A 30 -2.27 19.14 -8.58
C ALA A 30 -3.01 18.00 -7.85
N ASP A 31 -2.66 17.75 -6.59
CA ASP A 31 -3.10 16.62 -5.77
C ASP A 31 -3.22 15.27 -6.52
N VAL A 32 -2.15 14.90 -7.21
CA VAL A 32 -2.09 13.64 -7.99
C VAL A 32 -1.30 12.54 -7.27
N ASP A 33 -1.62 11.28 -7.56
CA ASP A 33 -0.88 10.13 -7.01
C ASP A 33 0.40 9.80 -7.81
N ALA A 34 0.44 10.17 -9.10
CA ALA A 34 1.59 9.96 -9.98
C ALA A 34 1.74 11.08 -11.01
N VAL A 35 2.98 11.28 -11.48
CA VAL A 35 3.35 12.19 -12.56
C VAL A 35 3.91 11.37 -13.72
N VAL A 36 3.40 11.63 -14.92
CA VAL A 36 3.89 11.03 -16.16
C VAL A 36 5.17 11.74 -16.58
N VAL A 37 6.23 10.99 -16.80
CA VAL A 37 7.52 11.50 -17.26
C VAL A 37 7.66 11.27 -18.75
N THR A 38 7.97 12.35 -19.48
CA THR A 38 8.10 12.31 -20.94
C THR A 38 9.38 12.96 -21.44
N ASN A 39 9.78 12.62 -22.66
CA ASN A 39 10.88 13.23 -23.38
C ASN A 39 10.40 13.65 -24.77
N GLY A 40 10.13 14.94 -24.94
CA GLY A 40 9.57 15.45 -26.20
C GLY A 40 8.21 14.82 -26.55
N GLY A 41 7.40 14.48 -25.54
CA GLY A 41 6.09 13.83 -25.69
C GLY A 41 6.11 12.31 -25.78
N ALA A 42 7.30 11.67 -25.83
CA ALA A 42 7.41 10.23 -25.69
C ALA A 42 7.36 9.84 -24.21
N PHE A 43 6.59 8.80 -23.85
CA PHE A 43 6.52 8.28 -22.48
C PHE A 43 7.84 7.60 -22.07
N GLU A 44 8.37 7.97 -20.91
CA GLU A 44 9.62 7.43 -20.37
C GLU A 44 9.42 6.72 -19.03
N GLY A 45 8.36 7.06 -18.29
CA GLY A 45 8.00 6.37 -17.05
C GLY A 45 7.02 7.14 -16.16
N LEU A 46 6.83 6.64 -14.95
CA LEU A 46 6.03 7.28 -13.90
C LEU A 46 6.89 7.56 -12.68
N VAL A 47 6.66 8.72 -12.07
CA VAL A 47 7.10 9.02 -10.70
C VAL A 47 5.87 9.04 -9.81
N THR A 48 5.87 8.28 -8.73
CA THR A 48 4.79 8.29 -7.73
C THR A 48 5.13 9.20 -6.57
N ARG A 49 4.09 9.68 -5.87
CA ARG A 49 4.30 10.46 -4.64
C ARG A 49 5.12 9.64 -3.63
N LYS A 50 4.77 8.36 -3.42
CA LYS A 50 5.50 7.41 -2.54
C LYS A 50 6.99 7.32 -2.85
N GLN A 51 7.41 7.28 -4.12
CA GLN A 51 8.82 7.21 -4.50
C GLN A 51 9.62 8.44 -4.07
N LEU A 52 9.05 9.63 -4.23
CA LEU A 52 9.67 10.87 -3.76
C LEU A 52 9.84 10.90 -2.24
N LEU A 53 9.01 10.16 -1.49
CA LEU A 53 9.08 10.10 -0.03
C LEU A 53 9.99 8.98 0.48
N ALA A 54 10.03 7.85 -0.23
CA ALA A 54 10.73 6.64 0.21
C ALA A 54 12.26 6.70 0.05
N SER A 55 12.76 7.62 -0.78
CA SER A 55 14.15 7.63 -1.21
C SER A 55 14.79 9.00 -1.00
N HIS A 56 16.06 8.99 -0.60
CA HIS A 56 16.87 10.20 -0.35
C HIS A 56 17.29 10.83 -1.68
N HIS A 57 16.31 11.32 -2.43
CA HIS A 57 16.53 11.94 -3.72
C HIS A 57 17.00 13.37 -3.52
N PRO A 58 18.23 13.73 -3.94
CA PRO A 58 18.67 15.09 -3.83
C PRO A 58 17.75 16.02 -4.66
N PRO A 59 17.52 17.27 -4.22
CA PRO A 59 16.59 18.21 -4.85
C PRO A 59 16.75 18.38 -6.37
N ASN A 60 17.98 18.20 -6.87
CA ASN A 60 18.39 18.33 -8.26
C ASN A 60 18.37 17.02 -9.06
N GLU A 61 18.03 15.88 -8.43
CA GLU A 61 17.84 14.63 -9.16
C GLU A 61 16.72 14.79 -10.19
N THR A 62 16.94 14.26 -11.39
CA THR A 62 16.03 14.43 -12.52
C THR A 62 14.95 13.37 -12.53
N ALA A 63 13.77 13.72 -13.06
CA ALA A 63 12.63 12.84 -13.23
C ALA A 63 13.00 11.52 -13.91
N MET A 64 13.90 11.54 -14.90
CA MET A 64 14.42 10.32 -15.55
C MET A 64 15.01 9.29 -14.59
N ASN A 65 15.72 9.75 -13.55
CA ASN A 65 16.38 8.85 -12.59
C ASN A 65 15.40 8.35 -11.52
N LEU A 66 14.31 9.08 -11.32
CA LEU A 66 13.25 8.78 -10.37
C LEU A 66 12.17 7.90 -10.99
N ALA A 67 11.96 8.04 -12.29
CA ALA A 67 10.91 7.39 -13.03
C ALA A 67 11.13 5.88 -13.04
N THR A 68 10.05 5.15 -12.76
CA THR A 68 9.98 3.71 -12.94
C THR A 68 9.18 3.37 -14.18
N SER A 69 9.47 2.22 -14.78
CA SER A 69 8.66 1.66 -15.86
C SER A 69 7.49 0.88 -15.25
N PRO A 70 6.25 1.41 -15.27
CA PRO A 70 5.08 0.67 -14.81
C PRO A 70 4.68 -0.41 -15.83
N PRO A 71 3.82 -1.37 -15.46
CA PRO A 71 3.11 -2.17 -16.45
C PRO A 71 2.26 -1.27 -17.36
N THR A 72 2.18 -1.62 -18.64
CA THR A 72 1.42 -0.89 -19.66
C THR A 72 0.15 -1.66 -20.00
N VAL A 73 -0.94 -0.95 -20.28
CA VAL A 73 -2.23 -1.56 -20.66
C VAL A 73 -2.70 -1.08 -22.03
N ALA A 74 -3.49 -1.89 -22.73
CA ALA A 74 -4.13 -1.49 -23.98
C ALA A 74 -5.52 -0.88 -23.70
N ARG A 75 -6.07 -0.09 -24.64
CA ARG A 75 -7.46 0.41 -24.54
C ARG A 75 -8.50 -0.70 -24.38
N THR A 76 -8.21 -1.88 -24.92
CA THR A 76 -9.09 -3.06 -24.89
C THR A 76 -8.84 -3.93 -23.66
N GLU A 77 -7.99 -3.51 -22.72
CA GLU A 77 -7.68 -4.28 -21.51
C GLU A 77 -8.92 -4.36 -20.60
N ASP A 78 -9.14 -5.53 -19.98
CA ASP A 78 -10.27 -5.69 -19.07
C ASP A 78 -10.03 -4.92 -17.77
N VAL A 79 -11.06 -4.22 -17.28
CA VAL A 79 -11.01 -3.42 -16.05
C VAL A 79 -10.46 -4.22 -14.85
N ARG A 80 -10.77 -5.52 -14.76
CA ARG A 80 -10.27 -6.36 -13.66
C ARG A 80 -8.77 -6.61 -13.76
N GLU A 81 -8.25 -6.80 -14.97
CA GLU A 81 -6.81 -6.93 -15.19
C GLU A 81 -6.09 -5.61 -14.88
N VAL A 82 -6.68 -4.47 -15.25
CA VAL A 82 -6.14 -3.15 -14.89
C VAL A 82 -6.13 -2.96 -13.36
N ALA A 83 -7.21 -3.31 -12.67
CA ALA A 83 -7.28 -3.27 -11.20
C ALA A 83 -6.23 -4.19 -10.56
N ARG A 84 -6.03 -5.40 -11.12
CA ARG A 84 -5.01 -6.35 -10.66
C ARG A 84 -3.61 -5.77 -10.80
N LEU A 85 -3.27 -5.21 -11.97
CA LEU A 85 -1.99 -4.56 -12.22
C LEU A 85 -1.78 -3.37 -11.28
N MET A 86 -2.81 -2.56 -11.01
CA MET A 86 -2.75 -1.46 -10.05
C MET A 86 -2.44 -1.96 -8.62
N VAL A 87 -3.17 -2.97 -8.15
CA VAL A 87 -3.00 -3.53 -6.81
C VAL A 87 -1.64 -4.22 -6.63
N GLU A 88 -1.27 -5.11 -7.56
CA GLU A 88 -0.02 -5.89 -7.48
C GLU A 88 1.24 -5.02 -7.52
N ASN A 89 1.17 -3.90 -8.25
CA ASN A 89 2.31 -2.98 -8.39
C ASN A 89 2.22 -1.79 -7.42
N GLU A 90 1.19 -1.73 -6.57
CA GLU A 90 0.91 -0.59 -5.67
C GLU A 90 0.87 0.76 -6.43
N LEU A 91 0.30 0.75 -7.65
CA LEU A 91 0.17 1.91 -8.53
C LEU A 91 -1.31 2.28 -8.67
N LYS A 92 -1.59 3.57 -8.63
CA LYS A 92 -2.94 4.10 -8.86
C LYS A 92 -3.13 4.70 -10.25
N LEU A 93 -2.11 4.62 -11.10
CA LEU A 93 -2.12 5.18 -12.44
C LEU A 93 -1.27 4.30 -13.34
N LEU A 94 -1.84 3.86 -14.46
CA LEU A 94 -1.17 3.04 -15.46
C LEU A 94 -1.19 3.73 -16.83
N PRO A 95 -0.08 3.68 -17.59
CA PRO A 95 -0.05 4.23 -18.93
C PRO A 95 -0.77 3.31 -19.92
N VAL A 96 -1.50 3.93 -20.83
CA VAL A 96 -2.27 3.26 -21.88
C VAL A 96 -1.55 3.42 -23.22
N PHE A 97 -1.39 2.31 -23.93
CA PHE A 97 -0.73 2.26 -25.23
C PHE A 97 -1.63 1.65 -26.31
N GLU A 98 -1.51 2.17 -27.53
CA GLU A 98 -1.99 1.53 -28.74
C GLU A 98 -0.79 1.08 -29.58
N GLY A 99 -0.45 -0.21 -29.51
CA GLY A 99 0.82 -0.69 -30.03
C GLY A 99 1.98 -0.02 -29.29
N ASP A 100 2.89 0.64 -30.03
CA ASP A 100 4.02 1.35 -29.45
C ASP A 100 3.71 2.83 -29.11
N ARG A 101 2.49 3.30 -29.40
CA ARG A 101 2.10 4.70 -29.20
C ARG A 101 1.50 4.88 -27.82
N PHE A 102 2.12 5.73 -27.01
CA PHE A 102 1.52 6.23 -25.77
C PHE A 102 0.28 7.06 -26.10
N ASP A 103 -0.85 6.70 -25.51
CA ASP A 103 -2.16 7.21 -25.92
C ASP A 103 -2.93 7.88 -24.77
N GLY A 104 -2.56 7.60 -23.52
CA GLY A 104 -3.12 8.24 -22.34
C GLY A 104 -2.79 7.49 -21.06
N VAL A 105 -3.58 7.72 -20.01
CA VAL A 105 -3.47 6.98 -18.75
C VAL A 105 -4.84 6.51 -18.28
N VAL A 106 -4.85 5.55 -17.36
CA VAL A 106 -6.02 5.16 -16.58
C VAL A 106 -5.67 5.27 -15.11
N SER A 107 -6.48 6.01 -14.35
CA SER A 107 -6.32 6.16 -12.91
C SER A 107 -7.26 5.22 -12.15
N ALA A 108 -6.91 4.92 -10.90
CA ALA A 108 -7.76 4.18 -9.97
C ALA A 108 -9.13 4.85 -9.80
N GLU A 109 -9.15 6.18 -9.72
CA GLU A 109 -10.38 6.96 -9.59
C GLU A 109 -11.28 6.83 -10.82
N ASP A 110 -10.72 6.94 -12.02
CA ASP A 110 -11.46 6.80 -13.27
C ASP A 110 -12.01 5.38 -13.41
N LEU A 111 -11.20 4.38 -13.06
CA LEU A 111 -11.58 2.97 -13.07
C LEU A 111 -12.75 2.71 -12.11
N LEU A 112 -12.63 3.14 -10.85
CA LEU A 112 -13.67 3.00 -9.82
C LEU A 112 -14.94 3.78 -10.19
N ARG A 113 -14.81 4.96 -10.81
CA ARG A 113 -15.94 5.74 -11.31
C ARG A 113 -16.69 5.00 -12.42
N ALA A 114 -15.97 4.32 -13.31
CA ALA A 114 -16.54 3.56 -14.42
C ALA A 114 -17.30 2.30 -13.96
N VAL A 115 -16.81 1.61 -12.92
CA VAL A 115 -17.44 0.39 -12.38
C VAL A 115 -18.34 0.62 -11.18
N ARG A 116 -18.61 1.87 -10.81
CA ARG A 116 -19.32 2.21 -9.57
C ARG A 116 -20.65 1.47 -9.43
N GLU A 117 -21.45 1.39 -10.49
CA GLU A 117 -22.74 0.68 -10.48
C GLU A 117 -22.58 -0.83 -10.27
N ASN A 118 -21.43 -1.42 -10.61
CA ASN A 118 -21.15 -2.83 -10.36
C ASN A 118 -20.75 -3.10 -8.91
N LEU A 119 -20.37 -2.08 -8.14
CA LEU A 119 -19.99 -2.23 -6.73
C LEU A 119 -21.20 -2.31 -5.79
N ASP A 120 -22.42 -2.03 -6.27
CA ASP A 120 -23.64 -2.07 -5.45
C ASP A 120 -24.00 -3.48 -4.93
N VAL A 121 -23.44 -4.52 -5.54
CA VAL A 121 -23.65 -5.92 -5.11
C VAL A 121 -22.87 -6.27 -3.84
N LEU A 122 -21.84 -5.47 -3.50
CA LEU A 122 -21.02 -5.63 -2.31
C LEU A 122 -21.40 -4.59 -1.27
N SER A 123 -21.34 -4.98 -0.01
CA SER A 123 -21.36 -4.07 1.12
C SER A 123 -19.94 -3.68 1.53
N VAL A 124 -19.80 -2.59 2.29
CA VAL A 124 -18.51 -2.25 2.91
C VAL A 124 -18.00 -3.40 3.77
N SER A 125 -18.90 -4.15 4.42
CA SER A 125 -18.56 -5.25 5.32
C SER A 125 -17.84 -6.43 4.65
N ASP A 126 -17.97 -6.54 3.33
CA ASP A 126 -17.36 -7.60 2.51
C ASP A 126 -15.88 -7.33 2.19
N VAL A 127 -15.43 -6.06 2.26
CA VAL A 127 -14.10 -5.67 1.76
C VAL A 127 -13.24 -4.91 2.77
N TYR A 128 -13.84 -4.30 3.79
CA TYR A 128 -13.09 -3.43 4.70
C TYR A 128 -12.11 -4.20 5.59
N THR A 129 -11.01 -3.53 5.95
CA THR A 129 -10.07 -4.06 6.94
C THR A 129 -10.64 -3.89 8.34
N ARG A 130 -10.86 -5.01 9.04
CA ARG A 130 -11.32 -5.06 10.44
C ARG A 130 -10.19 -4.78 11.40
N ASP A 131 -10.52 -4.19 12.55
CA ASP A 131 -9.59 -3.94 13.66
C ASP A 131 -8.25 -3.32 13.19
N PRO A 132 -8.28 -2.19 12.43
CA PRO A 132 -7.07 -1.58 11.92
C PRO A 132 -6.19 -1.12 13.08
N VAL A 133 -4.89 -1.03 12.84
CA VAL A 133 -4.00 -0.34 13.77
C VAL A 133 -4.43 1.12 13.84
N THR A 134 -4.59 1.65 15.05
CA THR A 134 -5.04 3.02 15.30
C THR A 134 -4.13 3.72 16.30
N VAL A 135 -4.15 5.04 16.29
CA VAL A 135 -3.49 5.89 17.29
C VAL A 135 -4.52 6.71 18.07
N THR A 136 -4.12 7.32 19.18
CA THR A 136 -4.98 8.21 19.98
C THR A 136 -4.64 9.67 19.71
N PRO A 137 -5.52 10.63 20.05
CA PRO A 137 -5.20 12.05 19.93
C PRO A 137 -3.92 12.50 20.67
N GLU A 138 -3.53 11.78 21.73
CA GLU A 138 -2.33 12.07 22.52
C GLU A 138 -1.07 11.33 22.03
N THR A 139 -1.20 10.39 21.10
CA THR A 139 -0.06 9.66 20.52
C THR A 139 0.88 10.65 19.85
N SER A 140 2.19 10.55 20.10
CA SER A 140 3.12 11.54 19.54
C SER A 140 3.33 11.33 18.04
N VAL A 141 3.63 12.40 17.30
CA VAL A 141 3.95 12.34 15.86
C VAL A 141 5.05 11.32 15.57
N GLY A 142 6.05 11.21 16.46
CA GLY A 142 7.10 10.19 16.35
C GLY A 142 6.59 8.76 16.39
N GLU A 143 5.66 8.48 17.29
CA GLU A 143 5.01 7.17 17.38
C GLU A 143 4.10 6.92 16.18
N VAL A 144 3.37 7.94 15.69
CA VAL A 144 2.58 7.85 14.46
C VAL A 144 3.45 7.47 13.25
N ILE A 145 4.59 8.14 13.06
CA ILE A 145 5.55 7.82 11.98
C ILE A 145 6.08 6.40 12.12
N HIS A 146 6.36 5.98 13.35
CA HIS A 146 6.80 4.62 13.62
C HIS A 146 5.73 3.60 13.21
N THR A 147 4.47 3.79 13.62
CA THR A 147 3.34 2.94 13.26
C THR A 147 3.16 2.85 11.74
N LEU A 148 3.17 3.98 11.03
CA LEU A 148 3.04 4.02 9.58
C LEU A 148 4.19 3.24 8.90
N ARG A 149 5.43 3.37 9.38
CA ARG A 149 6.59 2.69 8.83
C ARG A 149 6.61 1.19 9.15
N GLU A 150 6.37 0.82 10.40
CA GLU A 150 6.41 -0.57 10.88
C GLU A 150 5.40 -1.44 10.13
N HIS A 151 4.18 -0.92 9.96
CA HIS A 151 3.11 -1.63 9.27
C HIS A 151 3.03 -1.31 7.77
N ARG A 152 3.93 -0.45 7.25
CA ARG A 152 3.95 0.01 5.85
C ARG A 152 2.62 0.62 5.40
N PHE A 153 1.92 1.28 6.30
CA PHE A 153 0.66 1.97 6.00
C PHE A 153 0.94 3.39 5.50
N THR A 154 0.07 3.85 4.60
CA THR A 154 0.10 5.24 4.11
C THR A 154 -0.72 6.18 4.99
N ARG A 155 -1.54 5.63 5.89
CA ARG A 155 -2.41 6.36 6.82
C ARG A 155 -2.79 5.53 8.04
N VAL A 156 -3.20 6.20 9.10
CA VAL A 156 -3.66 5.60 10.35
C VAL A 156 -4.86 6.39 10.91
N PRO A 157 -5.95 5.71 11.32
CA PRO A 157 -7.05 6.34 12.03
C PRO A 157 -6.63 6.81 13.42
N VAL A 158 -7.08 8.01 13.80
CA VAL A 158 -6.98 8.55 15.16
C VAL A 158 -8.32 8.32 15.86
N ILE A 159 -8.31 7.48 16.89
CA ILE A 159 -9.52 7.06 17.63
C ILE A 159 -9.47 7.60 19.05
N ASP A 160 -10.56 8.23 19.49
CA ASP A 160 -10.77 8.72 20.86
C ASP A 160 -11.95 7.97 21.49
N ASP A 161 -11.70 7.23 22.57
CA ASP A 161 -12.70 6.42 23.29
C ASP A 161 -13.63 5.56 22.38
N ARG A 162 -13.05 5.00 21.31
CA ARG A 162 -13.68 4.20 20.21
C ARG A 162 -14.33 4.98 19.08
N THR A 163 -14.36 6.30 19.14
CA THR A 163 -14.92 7.14 18.08
C THR A 163 -13.81 7.72 17.18
N PRO A 164 -14.04 7.85 15.86
CA PRO A 164 -13.04 8.45 14.98
C PRO A 164 -12.89 9.95 15.25
N ALA A 165 -11.71 10.35 15.74
CA ALA A 165 -11.35 11.74 15.99
C ALA A 165 -10.67 12.40 14.76
N GLY A 166 -9.91 11.61 13.99
CA GLY A 166 -9.14 12.10 12.86
C GLY A 166 -8.51 10.99 12.02
N LEU A 167 -7.81 11.39 10.97
CA LEU A 167 -6.98 10.52 10.14
C LEU A 167 -5.62 11.20 9.97
N ILE A 168 -4.53 10.43 10.03
CA ILE A 168 -3.19 10.91 9.70
C ILE A 168 -2.63 10.07 8.56
N SER A 169 -2.38 10.69 7.42
CA SER A 169 -1.61 10.14 6.33
C SER A 169 -0.14 10.54 6.42
N VAL A 170 0.72 9.81 5.71
CA VAL A 170 2.11 10.22 5.49
C VAL A 170 2.16 11.63 4.88
N TYR A 171 1.20 11.99 4.03
CA TYR A 171 1.16 13.30 3.37
C TYR A 171 0.81 14.44 4.35
N ASP A 172 -0.09 14.21 5.29
CA ASP A 172 -0.44 15.20 6.33
C ASP A 172 0.81 15.60 7.16
N LEU A 173 1.66 14.62 7.46
CA LEU A 173 2.90 14.84 8.22
C LEU A 173 3.91 15.69 7.45
N ILE A 174 3.95 15.55 6.12
CA ILE A 174 4.84 16.31 5.24
C ILE A 174 4.36 17.75 5.13
N ASP A 175 3.09 17.92 4.82
CA ASP A 175 2.43 19.22 4.74
C ASP A 175 2.58 20.01 6.04
N PHE A 176 2.40 19.33 7.17
CA PHE A 176 2.57 19.94 8.47
C PHE A 176 4.00 20.45 8.68
N THR A 177 5.00 19.68 8.24
CA THR A 177 6.41 20.08 8.32
C THR A 177 6.68 21.35 7.51
N VAL A 178 6.27 21.38 6.24
CA VAL A 178 6.50 22.51 5.32
C VAL A 178 5.80 23.79 5.81
N ARG A 179 4.51 23.70 6.21
CA ARG A 179 3.73 24.87 6.68
C ARG A 179 4.33 25.55 7.91
N GLN A 180 5.00 24.83 8.79
CA GLN A 180 5.64 25.44 9.96
C GLN A 180 6.95 26.16 9.61
N MET A 181 7.67 25.68 8.59
CA MET A 181 8.90 26.32 8.12
C MET A 181 8.63 27.68 7.46
N ASP A 182 7.56 27.79 6.67
CA ASP A 182 7.18 29.05 6.01
C ASP A 182 6.75 30.14 6.99
N ARG A 183 6.05 29.78 8.08
CA ARG A 183 5.63 30.76 9.10
C ARG A 183 6.80 31.37 9.87
N GLN A 184 7.96 30.72 9.92
CA GLN A 184 9.15 31.26 10.56
C GLN A 184 10.01 32.16 9.64
N GLN A 185 9.80 32.15 8.32
CA GLN A 185 10.48 33.08 7.40
C GLN A 185 9.86 34.48 7.37
N GLY A 186 8.69 34.68 7.99
CA GLY A 186 7.98 35.96 8.09
C GLY A 186 8.55 36.99 9.08
N GLY A 187 9.82 36.86 9.48
CA GLY A 187 10.52 37.90 10.24
C GLY A 187 10.74 39.13 9.35
N SER A 188 9.88 40.14 9.51
CA SER A 188 9.96 41.39 8.76
C SER A 188 11.36 42.02 8.89
N ALA A 189 12.02 42.30 7.77
CA ALA A 189 13.22 43.13 7.71
C ALA A 189 12.91 44.63 7.92
N GLU A 190 11.80 44.96 8.58
CA GLU A 190 11.45 46.32 9.00
C GLU A 190 11.97 46.55 10.43
N GLY A 191 13.30 46.68 10.53
CA GLY A 191 13.97 46.90 11.79
C GLY A 191 15.45 47.27 11.63
N PHE A 192 15.84 47.84 10.49
CA PHE A 192 17.13 48.50 10.34
C PHE A 192 16.95 50.02 10.46
N ASP A 193 16.71 50.49 11.69
CA ASP A 193 16.94 51.90 12.02
C ASP A 193 18.45 52.15 12.08
N ALA A 194 18.99 52.60 10.95
CA ALA A 194 20.34 53.10 10.86
C ALA A 194 20.45 54.52 11.46
N HIS A 195 20.26 54.71 12.77
CA HIS A 195 20.60 55.98 13.46
C HIS A 195 21.22 55.74 14.83
N GLY A 196 22.40 56.32 15.04
CA GLY A 196 23.16 56.24 16.28
C GLY A 196 22.52 56.98 17.46
N GLY A 197 22.84 56.51 18.66
CA GLY A 197 22.45 57.16 19.91
C GLY A 197 23.12 56.48 21.10
N ALA A 198 23.98 57.23 21.79
CA ALA A 198 24.73 56.77 22.94
C ALA A 198 23.84 56.61 24.18
N GLY A 199 24.12 55.56 24.96
CA GLY A 199 23.93 55.54 26.40
C GLY A 199 22.59 55.04 26.93
N SER A 200 22.59 53.82 27.46
CA SER A 200 22.14 53.54 28.85
C SER A 200 22.29 52.05 29.15
N ARG A 201 22.94 51.77 30.28
CA ARG A 201 23.09 50.45 30.90
C ARG A 201 21.71 49.93 31.32
N GLU A 202 21.23 48.85 30.71
CA GLU A 202 20.43 47.84 31.41
C GLU A 202 20.46 46.53 30.64
N GLY A 203 20.76 45.44 31.35
CA GLY A 203 21.06 44.14 30.78
C GLY A 203 19.83 43.44 30.22
N TYR A 204 19.44 43.78 29.00
CA TYR A 204 18.73 42.85 28.14
C TYR A 204 19.76 41.99 27.42
N ARG A 205 19.81 40.70 27.76
CA ARG A 205 20.28 39.68 26.81
C ARG A 205 19.40 39.82 25.59
N ARG A 206 19.87 40.55 24.58
CA ARG A 206 19.38 40.36 23.22
C ARG A 206 19.69 38.92 22.89
N THR A 207 18.67 38.08 22.90
CA THR A 207 18.61 36.92 22.03
C THR A 207 18.74 37.47 20.62
N THR A 208 19.99 37.56 20.16
CA THR A 208 20.32 37.65 18.76
C THR A 208 19.51 36.56 18.08
N GLY A 209 18.55 36.95 17.24
CA GLY A 209 17.81 36.04 16.36
C GLY A 209 18.81 35.41 15.40
N GLY A 210 19.48 34.39 15.89
CA GLY A 210 20.43 33.61 15.15
C GLY A 210 19.67 32.59 14.32
N TYR A 211 19.91 32.62 13.01
CA TYR A 211 20.00 31.41 12.20
C TYR A 211 20.77 30.35 13.01
N GLY A 212 20.07 29.42 13.66
CA GLY A 212 20.75 28.50 14.58
C GLY A 212 19.91 27.42 15.27
N ASP A 213 18.58 27.39 15.15
CA ASP A 213 17.75 26.42 15.89
C ASP A 213 16.91 25.51 14.98
N ARG A 214 17.44 25.14 13.80
CA ARG A 214 16.78 24.15 12.92
C ARG A 214 16.83 22.73 13.51
N SER A 215 17.91 22.38 14.20
CA SER A 215 18.10 21.03 14.79
C SER A 215 17.17 20.74 15.96
N GLY A 216 16.78 21.74 16.76
CA GLY A 216 15.85 21.58 17.88
C GLY A 216 14.37 21.59 17.49
N PHE A 217 14.04 21.98 16.25
CA PHE A 217 12.66 22.07 15.76
C PHE A 217 12.09 20.71 15.39
N ALA A 218 12.87 19.87 14.68
CA ALA A 218 12.48 18.51 14.33
C ALA A 218 12.20 17.65 15.57
N ALA A 219 13.05 17.76 16.60
CA ALA A 219 12.86 17.07 17.88
C ALA A 219 11.59 17.53 18.61
N ARG A 220 11.22 18.82 18.54
CA ARG A 220 9.96 19.31 19.13
C ARG A 220 8.72 18.88 18.35
N MET A 221 8.82 18.75 17.03
CA MET A 221 7.70 18.29 16.20
C MET A 221 7.35 16.84 16.52
N LEU A 222 8.34 16.03 16.85
CA LEU A 222 8.17 14.63 17.23
C LEU A 222 7.32 14.40 18.46
N ASP A 223 7.41 15.33 19.40
CA ASP A 223 6.68 15.31 20.66
C ASP A 223 5.27 15.89 20.52
N LEU A 224 4.91 16.45 19.36
CA LEU A 224 3.56 16.96 19.14
C LEU A 224 2.56 15.80 19.18
N PRO A 225 1.38 16.01 19.78
CA PRO A 225 0.31 15.03 19.79
C PRO A 225 -0.34 14.92 18.40
N ALA A 226 -0.83 13.73 18.07
CA ALA A 226 -1.51 13.39 16.81
C ALA A 226 -2.62 14.40 16.45
N ARG A 227 -3.37 14.89 17.45
CA ARG A 227 -4.42 15.91 17.24
C ARG A 227 -3.95 17.21 16.57
N ASP A 228 -2.67 17.55 16.66
CA ASP A 228 -2.12 18.80 16.13
C ASP A 228 -1.77 18.69 14.63
N VAL A 229 -1.68 17.46 14.11
CA VAL A 229 -1.33 17.17 12.71
C VAL A 229 -2.42 16.43 11.95
N MET A 230 -3.38 15.80 12.65
CA MET A 230 -4.45 15.03 12.01
C MET A 230 -5.39 15.90 11.19
N THR A 231 -5.94 15.30 10.14
CA THR A 231 -7.12 15.86 9.46
C THR A 231 -8.35 15.54 10.31
N PRO A 232 -9.04 16.57 10.87
CA PRO A 232 -10.21 16.37 11.73
C PRO A 232 -11.46 16.08 10.91
N LYS A 233 -12.46 15.43 11.52
CA LYS A 233 -13.73 15.01 10.89
C LYS A 233 -13.52 14.02 9.75
N VAL A 234 -13.21 12.79 10.14
CA VAL A 234 -13.03 11.69 9.19
C VAL A 234 -14.35 11.38 8.50
N LEU A 235 -14.32 11.21 7.19
CA LEU A 235 -15.45 10.64 6.47
C LEU A 235 -15.57 9.17 6.87
N THR A 236 -16.79 8.75 7.19
CA THR A 236 -17.06 7.43 7.76
C THR A 236 -17.95 6.60 6.85
N ALA A 237 -17.87 5.29 7.00
CA ALA A 237 -18.69 4.32 6.30
C ALA A 237 -19.44 3.42 7.30
N ALA A 238 -20.65 2.96 6.99
CA ALA A 238 -21.34 1.93 7.75
C ALA A 238 -21.00 0.54 7.17
N PRO A 239 -20.88 -0.53 7.98
CA PRO A 239 -20.57 -1.86 7.45
C PRO A 239 -21.59 -2.36 6.42
N ASP A 240 -22.87 -2.06 6.59
CA ASP A 240 -23.98 -2.57 5.79
C ASP A 240 -24.33 -1.70 4.57
N GLU A 241 -23.70 -0.52 4.41
CA GLU A 241 -23.93 0.30 3.22
C GLU A 241 -23.24 -0.30 1.97
N SER A 242 -23.70 0.09 0.79
CA SER A 242 -23.11 -0.42 -0.45
C SER A 242 -21.70 0.12 -0.68
N LEU A 243 -20.82 -0.72 -1.24
CA LEU A 243 -19.47 -0.31 -1.59
C LEU A 243 -19.48 0.83 -2.62
N ALA A 244 -20.48 0.90 -3.49
CA ALA A 244 -20.65 1.98 -4.45
C ALA A 244 -20.94 3.35 -3.80
N GLU A 245 -21.67 3.37 -2.69
CA GLU A 245 -21.93 4.58 -1.89
C GLU A 245 -20.66 5.03 -1.15
N ALA A 246 -19.91 4.09 -0.59
CA ALA A 246 -18.61 4.36 0.03
C ALA A 246 -17.59 4.91 -0.98
N VAL A 247 -17.42 4.24 -2.12
CA VAL A 247 -16.54 4.71 -3.20
C VAL A 247 -17.01 6.06 -3.77
N GLY A 248 -18.32 6.25 -3.93
CA GLY A 248 -18.87 7.55 -4.33
C GLY A 248 -18.44 8.67 -3.39
N ARG A 249 -18.56 8.46 -2.07
CA ARG A 249 -18.13 9.44 -1.07
C ARG A 249 -16.62 9.68 -1.07
N MET A 250 -15.81 8.65 -1.33
CA MET A 250 -14.36 8.80 -1.52
C MET A 250 -14.07 9.76 -2.68
N LEU A 251 -14.61 9.45 -3.87
CA LEU A 251 -14.38 10.20 -5.10
C LEU A 251 -14.93 11.64 -5.03
N ASP A 252 -16.13 11.83 -4.48
CA ASP A 252 -16.78 13.14 -4.40
C ASP A 252 -16.06 14.11 -3.44
N ASN A 253 -15.30 13.57 -2.48
CA ASN A 253 -14.55 14.37 -1.50
C ASN A 253 -13.04 14.35 -1.72
N GLY A 254 -12.54 13.68 -2.77
CA GLY A 254 -11.10 13.54 -3.02
C GLY A 254 -10.36 12.84 -1.87
N VAL A 255 -10.99 11.86 -1.21
CA VAL A 255 -10.36 11.07 -0.15
C VAL A 255 -10.27 9.62 -0.58
N SER A 256 -9.17 8.95 -0.26
CA SER A 256 -8.94 7.56 -0.67
C SER A 256 -9.25 6.52 0.41
N SER A 257 -9.89 6.92 1.51
CA SER A 257 -10.34 6.02 2.56
C SER A 257 -11.43 6.61 3.46
N LEU A 258 -12.22 5.72 4.06
CA LEU A 258 -13.24 6.00 5.05
C LEU A 258 -13.03 5.13 6.28
N VAL A 259 -13.27 5.68 7.47
CA VAL A 259 -13.29 4.88 8.71
C VAL A 259 -14.64 4.21 8.84
N VAL A 260 -14.66 2.89 8.99
CA VAL A 260 -15.91 2.13 9.14
C VAL A 260 -16.38 2.24 10.58
N VAL A 261 -17.61 2.71 10.78
CA VAL A 261 -18.24 2.94 12.09
C VAL A 261 -19.57 2.19 12.19
N THR A 262 -19.86 1.64 13.36
CA THR A 262 -21.19 1.08 13.65
C THR A 262 -22.22 2.18 13.90
N ASP A 263 -23.50 1.82 14.00
CA ASP A 263 -24.60 2.74 14.35
C ASP A 263 -24.36 3.51 15.66
N ASP A 264 -23.62 2.91 16.60
CA ASP A 264 -23.25 3.53 17.88
C ASP A 264 -22.10 4.56 17.74
N GLY A 265 -21.55 4.74 16.53
CA GLY A 265 -20.43 5.64 16.24
C GLY A 265 -19.05 5.06 16.56
N TYR A 266 -18.95 3.76 16.84
CA TYR A 266 -17.68 3.12 17.15
C TYR A 266 -16.95 2.70 15.89
N ALA A 267 -15.68 3.08 15.79
CA ALA A 267 -14.80 2.63 14.72
C ALA A 267 -14.54 1.13 14.83
N THR A 268 -14.85 0.39 13.77
CA THR A 268 -14.63 -1.06 13.65
C THR A 268 -13.63 -1.40 12.54
N GLY A 269 -13.26 -0.43 11.70
CA GLY A 269 -12.55 -0.73 10.48
C GLY A 269 -12.10 0.47 9.66
N ILE A 270 -11.44 0.19 8.54
CA ILE A 270 -11.12 1.17 7.49
C ILE A 270 -11.36 0.52 6.13
N VAL A 271 -11.92 1.28 5.19
CA VAL A 271 -12.08 0.89 3.78
C VAL A 271 -11.37 1.92 2.90
N THR A 272 -10.66 1.46 1.88
CA THR A 272 -9.83 2.28 0.99
C THR A 272 -10.17 2.03 -0.48
N GLU A 273 -9.73 2.92 -1.37
CA GLU A 273 -9.79 2.68 -2.82
C GLU A 273 -9.07 1.38 -3.21
N THR A 274 -7.99 1.03 -2.53
CA THR A 274 -7.26 -0.23 -2.78
C THR A 274 -8.12 -1.44 -2.43
N ASP A 275 -8.94 -1.37 -1.39
CA ASP A 275 -9.87 -2.44 -1.03
C ASP A 275 -10.98 -2.55 -2.09
N ALA A 276 -11.47 -1.41 -2.59
CA ALA A 276 -12.43 -1.39 -3.69
C ALA A 276 -11.82 -1.92 -5.01
N LEU A 277 -10.58 -1.58 -5.34
CA LEU A 277 -9.88 -2.15 -6.50
C LEU A 277 -9.66 -3.65 -6.34
N ARG A 278 -9.23 -4.10 -5.15
CA ARG A 278 -9.13 -5.52 -4.82
C ARG A 278 -10.48 -6.21 -4.99
N SER A 279 -11.59 -5.57 -4.61
CA SER A 279 -12.95 -6.11 -4.82
C SER A 279 -13.24 -6.49 -6.29
N LEU A 280 -12.60 -5.81 -7.25
CA LEU A 280 -12.71 -6.08 -8.68
C LEU A 280 -11.78 -7.19 -9.17
N THR A 281 -10.70 -7.48 -8.43
CA THR A 281 -9.76 -8.55 -8.76
C THR A 281 -10.27 -9.91 -8.33
N TRP A 282 -11.29 -9.97 -7.44
CA TRP A 282 -11.96 -11.23 -7.09
C TRP A 282 -12.74 -11.76 -8.29
N THR A 283 -12.06 -12.53 -9.11
CA THR A 283 -12.68 -13.64 -9.82
C THR A 283 -12.93 -14.76 -8.83
N GLN A 284 -13.90 -15.63 -9.11
CA GLN A 284 -13.97 -16.98 -8.53
C GLN A 284 -12.75 -17.87 -8.93
N GLU A 285 -11.64 -17.23 -9.28
CA GLU A 285 -10.36 -17.75 -9.77
C GLU A 285 -9.25 -16.84 -9.19
N GLU A 286 -9.18 -16.65 -7.87
CA GLU A 286 -7.86 -16.54 -7.25
C GLU A 286 -7.27 -17.94 -7.25
N ARG A 287 -6.76 -18.38 -8.40
CA ARG A 287 -6.04 -19.65 -8.41
C ARG A 287 -4.77 -19.44 -7.60
N ILE A 288 -4.68 -20.11 -6.46
CA ILE A 288 -3.48 -20.15 -5.62
C ILE A 288 -2.27 -20.33 -6.55
N PRO A 289 -1.20 -19.52 -6.45
CA PRO A 289 -0.04 -19.65 -7.31
C PRO A 289 0.58 -21.06 -7.20
N VAL A 290 0.22 -21.94 -8.13
CA VAL A 290 0.78 -23.30 -8.20
C VAL A 290 1.96 -23.34 -9.15
N GLN A 291 3.15 -23.56 -8.60
CA GLN A 291 4.36 -23.87 -9.35
C GLN A 291 4.48 -25.38 -9.53
N LEU A 292 4.57 -25.81 -10.80
CA LEU A 292 4.74 -27.21 -11.16
C LEU A 292 6.17 -27.46 -11.61
N ARG A 293 6.79 -28.52 -11.09
CA ARG A 293 8.08 -29.04 -11.58
C ARG A 293 7.87 -30.39 -12.25
N ASN A 294 8.53 -30.56 -13.39
CA ASN A 294 8.50 -31.78 -14.22
C ASN A 294 7.10 -32.08 -14.80
N VAL A 295 6.53 -31.06 -15.47
CA VAL A 295 5.20 -31.13 -16.11
C VAL A 295 5.10 -32.17 -17.22
N ASP A 296 6.22 -32.70 -17.73
CA ASP A 296 6.24 -33.73 -18.79
C ASP A 296 5.58 -35.06 -18.35
N LEU A 297 5.34 -35.24 -17.05
CA LEU A 297 4.67 -36.41 -16.46
C LEU A 297 3.14 -36.24 -16.37
N LEU A 298 2.62 -35.06 -16.68
CA LEU A 298 1.20 -34.71 -16.61
C LEU A 298 0.46 -35.18 -17.88
N VAL A 299 0.17 -36.48 -17.95
CA VAL A 299 -0.55 -37.08 -19.09
C VAL A 299 -2.07 -37.04 -18.88
N THR A 300 -2.54 -37.33 -17.67
CA THR A 300 -3.99 -37.36 -17.32
C THR A 300 -4.40 -36.30 -16.32
N LEU A 301 -3.45 -35.64 -15.68
CA LEU A 301 -3.68 -34.63 -14.65
C LEU A 301 -3.37 -33.25 -15.22
N THR A 302 -4.33 -32.35 -15.19
CA THR A 302 -4.18 -30.96 -15.67
C THR A 302 -3.68 -30.03 -14.58
N ARG A 303 -3.15 -28.87 -14.98
CA ARG A 303 -2.77 -27.81 -14.04
C ARG A 303 -3.99 -27.28 -13.28
N GLU A 304 -5.13 -27.20 -13.97
CA GLU A 304 -6.42 -26.78 -13.43
C GLU A 304 -6.88 -27.71 -12.30
N GLU A 305 -6.87 -29.03 -12.51
CA GLU A 305 -7.25 -30.00 -11.47
C GLU A 305 -6.31 -29.98 -10.25
N ILE A 306 -5.03 -29.66 -10.46
CA ILE A 306 -4.08 -29.47 -9.35
C ILE A 306 -4.44 -28.20 -8.56
N ALA A 307 -4.71 -27.08 -9.23
CA ALA A 307 -5.08 -25.82 -8.59
C ALA A 307 -6.38 -25.97 -7.79
N GLU A 308 -7.42 -26.54 -8.40
CA GLU A 308 -8.72 -26.79 -7.74
C GLU A 308 -8.56 -27.65 -6.47
N ARG A 309 -7.70 -28.68 -6.49
CA ARG A 309 -7.48 -29.51 -5.30
C ARG A 309 -6.77 -28.76 -4.17
N ILE A 310 -5.87 -27.85 -4.50
CA ILE A 310 -5.14 -27.03 -3.52
C ILE A 310 -6.06 -25.94 -2.95
N GLU A 311 -6.89 -25.31 -3.78
CA GLU A 311 -7.95 -24.39 -3.36
C GLU A 311 -8.94 -25.07 -2.42
N ALA A 312 -9.37 -26.30 -2.73
CA ALA A 312 -10.25 -27.06 -1.85
C ALA A 312 -9.61 -27.38 -0.47
N ILE A 313 -8.28 -27.38 -0.35
CA ILE A 313 -7.58 -27.53 0.94
C ILE A 313 -7.58 -26.19 1.70
N ASP A 314 -7.34 -25.08 1.01
CA ASP A 314 -7.41 -23.73 1.59
C ASP A 314 -8.82 -23.41 2.09
N GLU A 315 -9.85 -23.60 1.27
CA GLU A 315 -11.27 -23.36 1.61
C GLU A 315 -11.76 -24.21 2.79
N LYS A 316 -11.23 -25.43 2.95
CA LYS A 316 -11.61 -26.32 4.06
C LYS A 316 -11.01 -25.86 5.40
N HIS A 317 -10.10 -24.89 5.38
CA HIS A 317 -9.33 -24.46 6.52
C HIS A 317 -9.37 -22.93 6.67
N ASP A 318 -10.50 -22.41 7.14
CA ASP A 318 -10.81 -20.97 7.34
C ASP A 318 -9.80 -20.16 8.18
N ASP A 319 -8.82 -20.81 8.81
CA ASP A 319 -7.82 -20.22 9.70
C ASP A 319 -6.40 -20.22 9.12
N LEU A 320 -6.22 -20.63 7.86
CA LEU A 320 -4.97 -20.46 7.12
C LEU A 320 -5.27 -19.86 5.76
N THR A 321 -4.32 -19.12 5.21
CA THR A 321 -4.39 -18.62 3.84
C THR A 321 -3.15 -19.09 3.08
N VAL A 322 -3.36 -19.88 2.03
CA VAL A 322 -2.31 -20.37 1.15
C VAL A 322 -1.86 -19.25 0.22
N GLN A 323 -0.59 -18.85 0.36
CA GLN A 323 0.03 -17.80 -0.45
C GLN A 323 0.67 -18.37 -1.73
N GLU A 324 1.19 -19.60 -1.67
CA GLU A 324 1.86 -20.28 -2.77
C GLU A 324 1.83 -21.80 -2.57
N ALA A 325 1.71 -22.56 -3.67
CA ALA A 325 1.87 -24.00 -3.67
C ALA A 325 2.95 -24.47 -4.64
N ASN A 326 3.80 -25.38 -4.17
CA ASN A 326 4.87 -25.99 -4.94
C ASN A 326 4.60 -27.49 -5.10
N VAL A 327 4.36 -27.95 -6.33
CA VAL A 327 4.13 -29.37 -6.65
C VAL A 327 5.25 -29.89 -7.54
N ALA A 328 5.90 -30.96 -7.11
CA ALA A 328 7.00 -31.59 -7.83
C ALA A 328 6.72 -33.06 -8.08
N PHE A 329 6.94 -33.49 -9.32
CA PHE A 329 6.81 -34.88 -9.76
C PHE A 329 8.19 -35.47 -10.08
N HIS A 330 8.47 -36.68 -9.61
CA HIS A 330 9.70 -37.40 -9.90
C HIS A 330 9.40 -38.82 -10.38
N GLU A 331 9.79 -39.15 -11.61
CA GLU A 331 9.64 -40.49 -12.20
C GLU A 331 10.76 -41.42 -11.73
N HIS A 332 10.39 -42.64 -11.33
CA HIS A 332 11.30 -43.74 -11.07
C HIS A 332 11.38 -44.70 -12.28
N GLU A 333 12.44 -45.52 -12.33
CA GLU A 333 12.64 -46.49 -13.42
C GLU A 333 11.56 -47.60 -13.46
N GLU A 334 10.84 -47.82 -12.35
CA GLU A 334 9.83 -48.85 -12.23
C GLU A 334 8.52 -48.48 -12.96
N ARG A 335 7.94 -49.45 -13.70
CA ARG A 335 6.69 -49.26 -14.45
C ARG A 335 5.72 -50.41 -14.22
N LEU A 336 4.44 -50.09 -14.08
CA LEU A 336 3.36 -51.07 -14.00
C LEU A 336 2.32 -50.79 -15.07
N ARG A 337 2.06 -51.79 -15.93
CA ARG A 337 1.06 -51.70 -17.03
C ARG A 337 1.27 -50.47 -17.94
N GLY A 338 2.52 -50.05 -18.14
CA GLY A 338 2.89 -48.91 -18.97
C GLY A 338 2.94 -47.56 -18.25
N LEU A 339 2.42 -47.46 -17.02
CA LEU A 339 2.51 -46.25 -16.19
C LEU A 339 3.80 -46.25 -15.35
N PRO A 340 4.55 -45.14 -15.31
CA PRO A 340 5.70 -45.00 -14.43
C PRO A 340 5.28 -44.84 -12.97
N LEU A 341 6.12 -45.34 -12.06
CA LEU A 341 6.04 -44.99 -10.65
C LEU A 341 6.51 -43.55 -10.47
N VAL A 342 5.68 -42.72 -9.83
CA VAL A 342 5.92 -41.28 -9.65
C VAL A 342 5.86 -40.94 -8.17
N LEU A 343 6.91 -40.29 -7.66
CA LEU A 343 6.92 -39.62 -6.37
C LEU A 343 6.42 -38.18 -6.55
N THR A 344 5.34 -37.83 -5.88
CA THR A 344 4.81 -36.47 -5.86
C THR A 344 5.06 -35.84 -4.50
N THR A 345 5.53 -34.59 -4.49
CA THR A 345 5.67 -33.77 -3.29
C THR A 345 4.89 -32.48 -3.47
N VAL A 346 3.97 -32.22 -2.56
CA VAL A 346 3.20 -30.97 -2.47
C VAL A 346 3.71 -30.18 -1.27
N ARG A 347 3.96 -28.89 -1.44
CA ARG A 347 4.34 -27.96 -0.36
C ARG A 347 3.47 -26.72 -0.42
N LEU A 348 2.84 -26.38 0.71
CA LEU A 348 2.10 -25.13 0.87
C LEU A 348 2.90 -24.13 1.67
N PHE A 349 2.88 -22.89 1.21
CA PHE A 349 3.39 -21.72 1.91
C PHE A 349 2.19 -20.90 2.33
N THR A 350 2.02 -20.73 3.63
CA THR A 350 0.84 -20.09 4.22
C THR A 350 1.29 -18.95 5.14
N ASP A 351 0.35 -18.10 5.52
CA ASP A 351 0.53 -17.09 6.58
C ASP A 351 0.85 -17.70 7.96
N ARG A 352 0.53 -18.99 8.16
CA ARG A 352 0.75 -19.77 9.39
C ARG A 352 2.01 -20.65 9.36
N GLY A 353 2.76 -20.68 8.26
CA GLY A 353 3.94 -21.53 8.11
C GLY A 353 3.92 -22.40 6.86
N ARG A 354 4.66 -23.51 6.88
CA ARG A 354 4.86 -24.37 5.70
C ARG A 354 4.43 -25.79 5.97
N PHE A 355 3.57 -26.32 5.11
CA PHE A 355 3.06 -27.68 5.18
C PHE A 355 3.54 -28.49 3.97
N ALA A 356 3.73 -29.79 4.13
CA ALA A 356 4.15 -30.65 3.04
C ALA A 356 3.50 -32.03 3.13
N GLY A 357 3.26 -32.64 1.97
CA GLY A 357 2.84 -34.03 1.83
C GLY A 357 3.53 -34.68 0.65
N SER A 358 3.84 -35.97 0.77
CA SER A 358 4.54 -36.73 -0.27
C SER A 358 3.97 -38.14 -0.37
N ALA A 359 3.84 -38.66 -1.59
CA ALA A 359 3.39 -40.03 -1.86
C ALA A 359 3.96 -40.58 -3.17
N GLU A 360 4.10 -41.90 -3.24
CA GLU A 360 4.56 -42.64 -4.43
C GLU A 360 3.43 -43.50 -4.98
N ALA A 361 3.08 -43.33 -6.26
CA ALA A 361 2.09 -44.17 -6.92
C ALA A 361 2.36 -44.28 -8.43
N TYR A 362 1.77 -45.29 -9.08
CA TYR A 362 1.89 -45.43 -10.54
C TYR A 362 1.00 -44.39 -11.24
N GLY A 363 1.64 -43.38 -11.83
CA GLY A 363 1.00 -42.23 -12.49
C GLY A 363 0.96 -40.95 -11.63
N ALA A 364 1.04 -39.80 -12.30
CA ALA A 364 1.06 -38.48 -11.68
C ALA A 364 -0.26 -38.15 -10.94
N GLU A 365 -1.41 -38.56 -11.49
CA GLU A 365 -2.73 -38.30 -10.89
C GLU A 365 -2.90 -38.99 -9.54
N GLN A 366 -2.62 -40.29 -9.47
CA GLN A 366 -2.78 -41.07 -8.24
C GLN A 366 -1.78 -40.61 -7.16
N SER A 367 -0.52 -40.37 -7.53
CA SER A 367 0.51 -39.93 -6.58
C SER A 367 0.24 -38.52 -6.05
N PHE A 368 -0.30 -37.61 -6.88
CA PHE A 368 -0.72 -36.28 -6.43
C PHE A 368 -1.89 -36.34 -5.44
N ARG A 369 -2.89 -37.19 -5.71
CA ARG A 369 -4.04 -37.37 -4.81
C ARG A 369 -3.59 -37.82 -3.42
N GLU A 370 -2.79 -38.88 -3.36
CA GLU A 370 -2.27 -39.43 -2.10
C GLU A 370 -1.35 -38.43 -1.37
N ALA A 371 -0.49 -37.71 -2.10
CA ALA A 371 0.37 -36.68 -1.50
C ALA A 371 -0.43 -35.51 -0.91
N SER A 372 -1.55 -35.14 -1.55
CA SER A 372 -2.45 -34.09 -1.08
C SER A 372 -3.24 -34.51 0.17
N GLU A 373 -3.63 -35.78 0.27
CA GLU A 373 -4.27 -36.33 1.48
C GLU A 373 -3.32 -36.30 2.69
N VAL A 374 -2.04 -36.67 2.49
CA VAL A 374 -1.01 -36.59 3.54
C VAL A 374 -0.75 -35.15 3.97
N LEU A 375 -0.69 -34.22 3.02
CA LEU A 375 -0.55 -32.79 3.30
C LEU A 375 -1.71 -32.27 4.17
N GLU A 376 -2.94 -32.65 3.84
CA GLU A 376 -4.15 -32.26 4.55
C GLU A 376 -4.17 -32.79 6.00
N GLU A 377 -3.71 -34.03 6.22
CA GLU A 377 -3.52 -34.60 7.56
C GLU A 377 -2.50 -33.79 8.38
N ASN A 378 -1.36 -33.42 7.78
CA ASN A 378 -0.32 -32.64 8.46
C ASN A 378 -0.79 -31.23 8.86
N VAL A 379 -1.60 -30.58 8.02
CA VAL A 379 -2.21 -29.26 8.33
C VAL A 379 -3.11 -29.34 9.57
N LEU A 380 -3.81 -30.46 9.77
CA LEU A 380 -4.67 -30.67 10.94
C LEU A 380 -3.89 -30.89 12.24
N GLU A 381 -2.72 -31.52 12.19
CA GLU A 381 -1.93 -31.84 13.39
C GLU A 381 -1.24 -30.63 14.03
N GLU A 382 -0.89 -29.60 13.26
CA GLU A 382 -0.13 -28.43 13.75
C GLU A 382 -1.02 -27.42 14.50
N LYS A 383 -2.33 -27.36 14.18
CA LYS A 383 -3.35 -26.57 14.91
C LYS A 383 -3.45 -26.91 16.40
N GLY A 384 -3.02 -28.11 16.80
CA GLY A 384 -3.00 -28.53 18.20
C GLY A 384 -1.92 -27.85 19.06
N ARG A 385 -0.92 -27.17 18.48
CA ARG A 385 0.28 -26.70 19.18
C ARG A 385 0.38 -25.18 19.41
N GLU A 386 -0.30 -24.34 18.63
CA GLU A 386 -0.08 -22.87 18.65
C GLU A 386 -0.92 -22.07 19.68
N LEU A 387 -1.82 -22.70 20.43
CA LEU A 387 -2.65 -22.01 21.44
C LEU A 387 -1.87 -21.47 22.67
N ASN A 388 -0.54 -21.54 22.69
CA ASN A 388 0.28 -21.04 23.79
C ASN A 388 1.46 -20.19 23.29
N THR A 389 1.53 -18.95 23.79
CA THR A 389 2.66 -17.97 23.77
C THR A 389 2.66 -16.94 22.62
N HIS A 390 2.99 -15.65 22.78
CA HIS A 390 3.30 -14.73 23.90
C HIS A 390 3.38 -13.29 23.33
N THR A 391 2.94 -12.29 24.09
CA THR A 391 3.18 -10.84 23.87
C THR A 391 4.62 -10.43 24.23
N ARG A 392 5.25 -9.47 23.54
CA ARG A 392 6.52 -8.83 23.97
C ARG A 392 6.56 -7.30 23.74
N LYS A 393 7.30 -6.62 24.63
CA LYS A 393 7.37 -5.15 24.89
C LYS A 393 8.52 -4.43 24.16
N ASP A 394 8.34 -3.11 23.99
CA ASP A 394 9.25 -2.12 23.36
C ASP A 394 10.39 -1.55 24.22
N THR A 395 11.44 -1.03 23.56
CA THR A 395 12.73 -0.56 24.15
C THR A 395 13.13 0.87 23.67
N PRO A 396 13.92 1.66 24.44
CA PRO A 396 14.18 3.11 24.22
C PRO A 396 15.05 3.51 23.01
N GLU A 397 15.68 2.58 22.30
CA GLU A 397 16.56 2.87 21.14
C GLU A 397 15.80 3.48 19.95
N LYS A 398 14.46 3.37 19.93
CA LYS A 398 13.59 3.89 18.87
C LYS A 398 13.61 5.42 18.75
N ARG A 399 13.85 6.18 19.83
CA ARG A 399 13.77 7.66 19.80
C ARG A 399 14.93 8.35 19.06
N GLU A 400 16.16 7.85 19.19
CA GLU A 400 17.34 8.42 18.50
C GLU A 400 17.37 8.11 16.99
N GLU A 401 16.64 7.08 16.55
CA GLU A 401 16.44 6.78 15.12
C GLU A 401 15.38 7.71 14.51
N ILE A 402 14.32 8.00 15.27
CA ILE A 402 13.22 8.89 14.90
C ILE A 402 13.68 10.37 14.82
N GLU A 403 14.53 10.83 15.73
CA GLU A 403 15.14 12.18 15.67
C GLU A 403 16.08 12.37 14.48
N ARG A 404 16.84 11.33 14.10
CA ARG A 404 17.66 11.35 12.87
C ARG A 404 16.80 11.40 11.60
N LEU A 405 15.65 10.74 11.63
CA LEU A 405 14.73 10.68 10.50
C LEU A 405 14.00 12.01 10.28
N LEU A 406 13.55 12.73 11.32
CA LEU A 406 12.90 14.04 11.13
C LEU A 406 13.84 15.22 11.08
N GLY A 407 15.04 15.13 11.65
CA GLY A 407 16.11 16.09 11.38
C GLY A 407 16.37 16.21 9.88
N TRP A 408 16.24 15.11 9.14
CA TRP A 408 16.41 15.06 7.69
C TRP A 408 15.24 15.69 6.88
N TRP A 409 13.99 15.62 7.37
CA TRP A 409 12.83 16.28 6.72
C TRP A 409 12.78 17.80 6.93
N VAL A 410 13.32 18.29 8.06
CA VAL A 410 13.36 19.71 8.40
C VAL A 410 14.57 20.43 7.80
N GLU A 411 15.62 19.72 7.37
CA GLU A 411 16.84 20.31 6.79
C GLU A 411 16.79 20.49 5.26
N ALA A 412 15.77 19.95 4.58
CA ALA A 412 15.62 19.99 3.12
C ALA A 412 14.66 21.09 2.58
N VAL A 413 14.48 22.19 3.32
CA VAL A 413 13.85 23.45 2.87
C VAL A 413 14.82 24.63 3.00
#